data_AF-A0AAV3K890-F1
#
_entry.id   AF-A0AAV3K890-F1
#
_cell.length_a   1.000
_cell.length_b   1.000
_cell.length_c   1.000
_cell.angle_alpha   90.00
_cell.angle_beta   90.00
_cell.angle_gamma   90.00
#
_symmetry.space_group_name_H-M   'P 1'
#
loop_
_entity.id
_entity.type
_entity.pdbx_description
1 polymer ?
#
loop_
_entity_poly.entity_id
_entity_poly.type
_entity_poly.pdbx_seq_one_letter_code
_entity_poly.pdbx_strand_id
1 'polypeptide(L)'
;MSQKRNNTTDVYAGADDVQETIRKLRQRVQERNVALEQMLRPPVIAVAETADIPKARASKNSRPLNASERQSAMQSIIRRMMVGEISQGNALRELRLSVLGLKQDAYASLVGVSRKTLSEIENDKGNYTADIINKVFKPFGLKMGLIPVSPSLLAEILATAPASR
;
A
#
# COMPACT_ATOMS: atom_id res chain seq x y z
N MET A 1 12.94 -43.33 56.39
CA MET A 1 14.12 -42.54 56.00
C MET A 1 15.24 -43.49 55.63
N SER A 2 15.65 -43.55 54.36
CA SER A 2 17.05 -43.54 53.91
C SER A 2 17.14 -44.07 52.48
N GLN A 3 17.64 -43.21 51.59
CA GLN A 3 17.83 -43.44 50.17
C GLN A 3 19.12 -44.23 49.87
N LYS A 4 19.08 -45.08 48.84
CA LYS A 4 20.18 -45.32 47.90
C LYS A 4 19.52 -45.52 46.52
N ARG A 5 19.73 -44.59 45.57
CA ARG A 5 20.76 -44.64 44.50
C ARG A 5 20.41 -45.70 43.44
N ASN A 6 20.13 -45.41 42.16
CA ASN A 6 20.89 -44.62 41.19
C ASN A 6 20.02 -44.21 39.98
N ASN A 7 20.29 -43.04 39.37
CA ASN A 7 20.48 -42.97 37.91
C ASN A 7 21.25 -41.70 37.51
N THR A 8 22.54 -41.87 37.26
CA THR A 8 23.34 -41.06 36.32
C THR A 8 22.97 -41.63 34.94
N THR A 9 22.55 -40.89 33.93
CA THR A 9 23.38 -40.10 33.01
C THR A 9 22.41 -39.50 31.98
N ASP A 10 22.41 -38.18 31.77
CA ASP A 10 22.47 -37.54 30.42
C ASP A 10 22.20 -36.04 30.59
N VAL A 11 23.26 -35.24 30.64
CA VAL A 11 23.15 -33.78 30.80
C VAL A 11 24.08 -33.08 29.80
N TYR A 12 24.00 -33.42 28.51
CA TYR A 12 24.69 -32.67 27.44
C TYR A 12 23.95 -32.77 26.08
N ALA A 13 22.65 -32.49 26.03
CA ALA A 13 21.88 -32.51 24.77
C ALA A 13 21.24 -31.15 24.37
N GLY A 14 21.57 -30.06 25.07
CA GLY A 14 20.89 -28.76 24.89
C GLY A 14 21.71 -27.65 24.22
N ALA A 15 23.04 -27.76 24.16
CA ALA A 15 23.89 -26.69 23.64
C ALA A 15 24.10 -26.77 22.11
N ASP A 16 24.16 -27.99 21.57
CA ASP A 16 24.41 -28.21 20.14
C ASP A 16 23.20 -27.83 19.27
N ASP A 17 21.98 -28.01 19.78
CA ASP A 17 20.74 -27.71 19.05
C ASP A 17 20.52 -26.18 18.86
N VAL A 18 20.93 -25.39 19.85
CA VAL A 18 20.87 -23.91 19.77
C VAL A 18 21.90 -23.38 18.76
N GLN A 19 23.12 -23.92 18.77
CA GLN A 19 24.15 -23.55 17.80
C GLN A 19 23.75 -23.96 16.38
N GLU A 20 23.14 -25.13 16.21
CA GLU A 20 22.64 -25.59 14.92
C GLU A 20 21.47 -24.72 14.41
N THR A 21 20.58 -24.31 15.31
CA THR A 21 19.47 -23.41 14.98
C THR A 21 19.96 -22.02 14.55
N ILE A 22 20.95 -21.46 15.24
CA ILE A 22 21.57 -20.17 14.88
C ILE A 22 22.29 -20.27 13.53
N ARG A 23 22.98 -21.39 13.26
CA ARG A 23 23.64 -21.66 11.98
C ARG A 23 22.62 -21.71 10.83
N LYS A 24 21.51 -22.45 11.00
CA LYS A 24 20.43 -22.54 10.00
C LYS A 24 19.76 -21.19 9.74
N LEU A 25 19.56 -20.37 10.78
CA LEU A 25 18.97 -19.04 10.62
C LEU A 25 19.90 -18.08 9.85
N ARG A 26 21.21 -18.08 10.16
CA ARG A 26 22.21 -17.29 9.43
C ARG A 26 22.29 -17.70 7.96
N GLN A 27 22.24 -19.00 7.68
CA GLN A 27 22.26 -19.53 6.32
C GLN A 27 21.04 -19.09 5.50
N ARG A 28 19.83 -19.17 6.07
CA ARG A 28 18.61 -18.68 5.40
C ARG A 28 18.61 -17.17 5.15
N VAL A 29 19.15 -16.39 6.09
CA VAL A 29 19.27 -14.93 5.90
C VAL A 29 20.26 -14.63 4.78
N GLN A 30 21.39 -15.35 4.70
CA GLN A 30 22.36 -15.20 3.63
C GLN A 30 21.78 -15.60 2.26
N GLU A 31 21.08 -16.74 2.19
CA GLU A 31 20.40 -17.19 0.96
C GLU A 31 19.35 -16.18 0.48
N ARG A 32 18.58 -15.61 1.41
CA ARG A 32 17.60 -14.57 1.10
C ARG A 32 18.26 -13.29 0.60
N ASN A 33 19.38 -12.88 1.20
CA ASN A 33 20.11 -11.69 0.77
C ASN A 33 20.76 -11.88 -0.60
N VAL A 34 21.33 -13.06 -0.89
CA VAL A 34 21.90 -13.40 -2.21
C VAL A 34 20.80 -13.47 -3.29
N ALA A 35 19.63 -14.02 -2.97
CA ALA A 35 18.49 -14.06 -3.90
C ALA A 35 17.97 -12.64 -4.22
N LEU A 36 17.92 -11.76 -3.22
CA LEU A 36 17.57 -10.35 -3.43
C LEU A 36 18.62 -9.62 -4.28
N GLU A 37 19.91 -9.87 -4.06
CA GLU A 37 20.98 -9.30 -4.90
C GLU A 37 20.96 -9.84 -6.34
N GLN A 38 20.59 -11.10 -6.56
CA GLN A 38 20.42 -11.65 -7.91
C GLN A 38 19.18 -11.09 -8.61
N MET A 39 18.09 -10.81 -7.89
CA MET A 39 16.88 -10.17 -8.46
C MET A 39 17.07 -8.69 -8.77
N LEU A 40 18.02 -8.00 -8.10
CA LEU A 40 18.36 -6.60 -8.31
C LEU A 40 19.49 -6.37 -9.32
N ARG A 41 20.06 -7.44 -9.91
CA ARG A 41 21.04 -7.32 -10.99
C ARG A 41 20.34 -7.08 -12.33
N PRO A 42 20.52 -5.91 -12.98
CA PRO A 42 20.05 -5.72 -14.33
C PRO A 42 20.80 -6.68 -15.28
N PRO A 43 20.15 -7.19 -16.34
CA PRO A 43 20.79 -8.08 -17.28
C PRO A 43 21.94 -7.35 -17.98
N VAL A 44 23.12 -7.97 -17.99
CA VAL A 44 24.28 -7.49 -18.76
C VAL A 44 23.97 -7.72 -20.23
N ILE A 45 23.47 -6.69 -20.91
CA ILE A 45 23.36 -6.67 -22.36
C ILE A 45 24.74 -6.31 -22.89
N ALA A 46 25.32 -7.22 -23.67
CA ALA A 46 26.58 -7.00 -24.38
C ALA A 46 26.47 -5.72 -25.22
N VAL A 47 27.43 -4.82 -25.02
CA VAL A 47 27.49 -3.53 -25.69
C VAL A 47 27.90 -3.76 -27.15
N ALA A 48 26.94 -3.63 -28.08
CA ALA A 48 27.22 -3.44 -29.50
C ALA A 48 27.00 -1.97 -29.83
N GLU A 49 27.92 -1.43 -30.62
CA GLU A 49 28.15 -0.02 -30.90
C GLU A 49 26.94 0.73 -31.50
N THR A 50 26.80 1.98 -31.01
CA THR A 50 26.30 3.21 -31.64
C THR A 50 25.40 3.09 -32.89
N ALA A 51 24.11 3.40 -32.69
CA ALA A 51 23.33 4.16 -33.67
C ALA A 51 22.24 4.98 -32.95
N ASP A 52 22.07 6.21 -33.41
CA ASP A 52 21.16 7.25 -32.94
C ASP A 52 19.72 6.74 -32.71
N ILE A 53 19.20 6.85 -31.47
CA ILE A 53 17.77 6.67 -31.18
C ILE A 53 17.32 7.87 -30.33
N PRO A 54 16.37 8.69 -30.82
CA PRO A 54 15.99 9.91 -30.13
C PRO A 54 15.37 9.58 -28.77
N LYS A 55 15.80 10.30 -27.72
CA LYS A 55 15.18 10.30 -26.39
C LYS A 55 13.68 10.62 -26.53
N ALA A 56 12.85 9.59 -26.59
CA ALA A 56 11.41 9.71 -26.45
C ALA A 56 11.11 10.17 -25.02
N ARG A 57 10.96 11.48 -24.86
CA ARG A 57 10.47 12.12 -23.65
C ARG A 57 9.15 11.46 -23.27
N ALA A 58 8.95 11.27 -21.96
CA ALA A 58 7.73 10.77 -21.34
C ALA A 58 6.49 11.11 -22.18
N SER A 59 5.76 10.07 -22.58
CA SER A 59 4.53 10.16 -23.36
C SER A 59 3.69 11.36 -22.91
N LYS A 60 3.62 12.37 -23.77
CA LYS A 60 2.81 13.59 -23.60
C LYS A 60 1.32 13.30 -23.87
N ASN A 61 0.76 12.25 -23.29
CA ASN A 61 -0.65 11.88 -23.47
C ASN A 61 -1.44 11.78 -22.15
N SER A 62 -1.06 12.55 -21.13
CA SER A 62 -2.07 12.99 -20.16
C SER A 62 -2.91 14.05 -20.86
N ARG A 63 -3.96 13.62 -21.57
CA ARG A 63 -5.03 14.56 -21.90
C ARG A 63 -5.59 15.05 -20.56
N PRO A 64 -5.64 16.35 -20.28
CA PRO A 64 -6.38 16.83 -19.14
C PRO A 64 -7.82 16.38 -19.36
N LEU A 65 -8.31 15.46 -18.52
CA LEU A 65 -9.69 15.02 -18.56
C LEU A 65 -10.57 16.27 -18.58
N ASN A 66 -11.55 16.32 -19.48
CA ASN A 66 -12.53 17.40 -19.51
C ASN A 66 -13.23 17.47 -18.14
N ALA A 67 -13.74 18.64 -17.75
CA ALA A 67 -14.33 18.82 -16.41
C ALA A 67 -15.40 17.76 -16.09
N SER A 68 -16.22 17.40 -17.09
CA SER A 68 -17.22 16.32 -16.97
C SER A 68 -16.58 14.94 -16.76
N GLU A 69 -15.50 14.61 -17.49
CA GLU A 69 -14.82 13.32 -17.36
C GLU A 69 -14.16 13.16 -15.99
N ARG A 70 -13.58 14.24 -15.44
CA ARG A 70 -13.05 14.24 -14.06
C ARG A 70 -14.14 14.01 -13.03
N GLN A 71 -15.29 14.68 -13.21
CA GLN A 71 -16.42 14.54 -12.32
C GLN A 71 -16.96 13.10 -12.32
N SER A 72 -17.13 12.51 -13.51
CA SER A 72 -17.56 11.11 -13.65
C SER A 72 -16.56 10.12 -13.06
N ALA A 73 -15.25 10.34 -13.28
CA ALA A 73 -14.20 9.51 -12.69
C ALA A 73 -14.23 9.58 -11.16
N MET A 74 -14.29 10.80 -10.59
CA MET A 74 -14.38 11.01 -9.15
C MET A 74 -15.60 10.31 -8.55
N GLN A 75 -16.78 10.49 -9.15
CA GLN A 75 -18.00 9.82 -8.69
C GLN A 75 -17.92 8.30 -8.77
N SER A 76 -17.32 7.76 -9.83
CA SER A 76 -17.11 6.31 -9.97
C SER A 76 -16.22 5.77 -8.85
N ILE A 77 -15.09 6.43 -8.58
CA ILE A 77 -14.16 6.02 -7.52
C ILE A 77 -14.83 6.08 -6.14
N ILE A 78 -15.58 7.15 -5.85
CA ILE A 78 -16.30 7.31 -4.59
C ILE A 78 -17.33 6.18 -4.42
N ARG A 79 -18.13 5.88 -5.46
CA ARG A 79 -19.11 4.79 -5.39
C ARG A 79 -18.44 3.45 -5.08
N ARG A 80 -17.39 3.09 -5.82
CA ARG A 80 -16.63 1.84 -5.63
C ARG A 80 -16.05 1.74 -4.21
N MET A 81 -15.54 2.85 -3.67
CA MET A 81 -15.05 2.90 -2.28
C MET A 81 -16.19 2.72 -1.27
N MET A 82 -17.33 3.38 -1.47
CA MET A 82 -18.48 3.33 -0.55
C MET A 82 -19.12 1.93 -0.48
N VAL A 83 -19.16 1.20 -1.59
CA VAL A 83 -19.69 -0.18 -1.63
C VAL A 83 -18.64 -1.23 -1.22
N GLY A 84 -17.40 -0.81 -0.95
CA GLY A 84 -16.32 -1.68 -0.50
C GLY A 84 -15.59 -2.46 -1.60
N GLU A 85 -15.77 -2.10 -2.88
CA GLU A 85 -15.03 -2.71 -4.01
C GLU A 85 -13.55 -2.37 -4.00
N ILE A 86 -13.21 -1.17 -3.52
CA ILE A 86 -11.82 -0.72 -3.35
C ILE A 86 -11.61 -0.19 -1.93
N SER A 87 -10.40 -0.36 -1.42
CA SER A 87 -10.00 0.21 -0.15
C SER A 87 -9.92 1.73 -0.21
N GLN A 88 -9.93 2.35 0.96
CA GLN A 88 -9.73 3.79 1.11
C GLN A 88 -8.38 4.26 0.55
N GLY A 89 -7.30 3.50 0.77
CA GLY A 89 -5.97 3.82 0.24
C GLY A 89 -5.93 3.79 -1.29
N ASN A 90 -6.53 2.75 -1.89
CA ASN A 90 -6.64 2.65 -3.35
C ASN A 90 -7.50 3.76 -3.94
N ALA A 91 -8.63 4.10 -3.30
CA ALA A 91 -9.47 5.22 -3.71
C ALA A 91 -8.69 6.55 -3.69
N LEU A 92 -7.91 6.81 -2.63
CA LEU A 92 -7.08 8.01 -2.53
C LEU A 92 -6.04 8.08 -3.67
N ARG A 93 -5.39 6.96 -3.98
CA ARG A 93 -4.43 6.84 -5.07
C ARG A 93 -5.07 7.10 -6.44
N GLU A 94 -6.23 6.49 -6.71
CA GLU A 94 -6.99 6.69 -7.95
C GLU A 94 -7.44 8.15 -8.08
N LEU A 95 -7.97 8.75 -7.01
CA LEU A 95 -8.37 10.16 -7.00
C LEU A 95 -7.18 11.09 -7.29
N ARG A 96 -6.04 10.86 -6.65
CA ARG A 96 -4.82 11.67 -6.88
C ARG A 96 -4.35 11.60 -8.33
N LEU A 97 -4.29 10.40 -8.91
CA LEU A 97 -3.75 10.20 -10.26
C LEU A 97 -4.74 10.59 -11.35
N SER A 98 -5.99 10.12 -11.25
CA SER A 98 -6.98 10.28 -12.31
C SER A 98 -7.67 11.63 -12.27
N VAL A 99 -7.91 12.21 -11.08
CA VAL A 99 -8.63 13.49 -10.96
C VAL A 99 -7.66 14.67 -10.96
N LEU A 100 -6.57 14.60 -10.19
CA LEU A 100 -5.62 15.72 -10.06
C LEU A 100 -4.38 15.59 -10.94
N GLY A 101 -4.04 14.38 -11.41
CA GLY A 101 -2.82 14.16 -12.21
C GLY A 101 -1.52 14.40 -11.43
N LEU A 102 -1.57 14.38 -10.09
CA LEU A 102 -0.43 14.74 -9.25
C LEU A 102 0.42 13.53 -8.88
N LYS A 103 1.74 13.72 -8.90
CA LYS A 103 2.69 12.78 -8.27
C LYS A 103 2.51 12.78 -6.76
N GLN A 104 2.90 11.68 -6.12
CA GLN A 104 2.73 11.48 -4.67
C GLN A 104 3.34 12.64 -3.85
N ASP A 105 4.54 13.10 -4.21
CA ASP A 105 5.25 14.19 -3.53
C ASP A 105 4.49 15.52 -3.56
N ALA A 106 3.97 15.87 -4.74
CA ALA A 106 3.23 17.10 -4.96
C ALA A 106 1.91 17.06 -4.18
N TYR A 107 1.24 15.91 -4.18
CA TYR A 107 0.01 15.74 -3.42
C TYR A 107 0.24 15.76 -1.90
N ALA A 108 1.27 15.07 -1.40
CA ALA A 108 1.64 15.09 0.01
C ALA A 108 1.90 16.51 0.52
N SER A 109 2.59 17.32 -0.30
CA SER A 109 2.83 18.74 -0.01
C SER A 109 1.53 19.55 -0.02
N LEU A 110 0.64 19.30 -0.99
CA LEU A 110 -0.67 19.97 -1.10
C LEU A 110 -1.55 19.75 0.13
N VAL A 111 -1.63 18.51 0.63
CA VAL A 111 -2.44 18.17 1.80
C VAL A 111 -1.66 18.31 3.11
N GLY A 112 -0.40 18.69 3.07
CA GLY A 112 0.44 18.92 4.25
C GLY A 112 0.70 17.68 5.10
N VAL A 113 0.99 16.54 4.47
CA VAL A 113 1.44 15.30 5.15
C VAL A 113 2.80 14.87 4.61
N SER A 114 3.51 14.00 5.33
CA SER A 114 4.76 13.45 4.79
C SER A 114 4.47 12.51 3.62
N ARG A 115 5.39 12.43 2.65
CA ARG A 115 5.31 11.47 1.54
C ARG A 115 5.20 10.03 2.03
N LYS A 116 5.94 9.69 3.10
CA LYS A 116 5.87 8.37 3.74
C LYS A 116 4.46 8.08 4.27
N THR A 117 3.87 9.04 4.98
CA THR A 117 2.49 8.94 5.49
C THR A 117 1.50 8.74 4.35
N LEU A 118 1.57 9.55 3.29
CA LEU A 118 0.70 9.39 2.13
C LEU A 118 0.89 8.01 1.47
N SER A 119 2.13 7.56 1.31
CA SER A 119 2.42 6.25 0.74
C SER A 119 1.85 5.12 1.58
N GLU A 120 1.98 5.18 2.90
CA GLU A 120 1.43 4.15 3.77
C GLU A 120 -0.11 4.13 3.71
N ILE A 121 -0.78 5.30 3.74
CA ILE A 121 -2.23 5.41 3.51
C ILE A 121 -2.62 4.78 2.16
N GLU A 122 -1.96 5.15 1.06
CA GLU A 122 -2.27 4.66 -0.29
C GLU A 122 -2.04 3.14 -0.47
N ASN A 123 -1.25 2.52 0.41
CA ASN A 123 -1.00 1.08 0.40
C ASN A 123 -1.78 0.34 1.50
N ASP A 124 -2.75 1.00 2.13
CA ASP A 124 -3.54 0.47 3.25
C ASP A 124 -2.66 -0.04 4.41
N LYS A 125 -1.53 0.62 4.62
CA LYS A 125 -0.58 0.32 5.71
C LYS A 125 -0.72 1.35 6.80
N GLY A 126 -0.81 0.90 8.05
CA GLY A 126 -0.84 1.76 9.22
C GLY A 126 -2.25 2.10 9.69
N ASN A 127 -2.34 2.58 10.92
CA ASN A 127 -3.59 3.01 11.55
C ASN A 127 -3.55 4.53 11.73
N TYR A 128 -4.23 5.27 10.85
CA TYR A 128 -4.24 6.72 10.87
C TYR A 128 -5.47 7.27 11.56
N THR A 129 -5.28 8.41 12.23
CA THR A 129 -6.38 9.12 12.87
C THR A 129 -7.36 9.67 11.82
N ALA A 130 -8.60 9.88 12.26
CA ALA A 130 -9.62 10.48 11.42
C ALA A 130 -9.21 11.84 10.84
N ASP A 131 -8.45 12.62 11.59
CA ASP A 131 -7.96 13.93 11.16
C ASP A 131 -6.98 13.83 9.98
N ILE A 132 -6.06 12.86 10.01
CA ILE A 132 -5.13 12.64 8.89
C ILE A 132 -5.90 12.23 7.65
N ILE A 133 -6.87 11.32 7.79
CA ILE A 133 -7.70 10.90 6.67
C ILE A 133 -8.54 12.06 6.12
N ASN A 134 -9.21 12.83 6.99
CA ASN A 134 -9.95 14.03 6.59
C ASN A 134 -9.04 15.01 5.84
N LYS A 135 -7.80 15.17 6.27
CA LYS A 135 -6.82 16.06 5.63
C LYS A 135 -6.49 15.61 4.20
N VAL A 136 -6.20 14.32 4.00
CA VAL A 136 -5.83 13.80 2.67
C VAL A 136 -7.03 13.70 1.72
N PHE A 137 -8.26 13.68 2.21
CA PHE A 137 -9.48 13.64 1.39
C PHE A 137 -10.14 15.01 1.17
N LYS A 138 -9.74 16.04 1.93
CA LYS A 138 -10.25 17.42 1.84
C LYS A 138 -10.27 18.00 0.41
N PRO A 139 -9.24 17.81 -0.45
CA PRO A 139 -9.26 18.35 -1.82
C PRO A 139 -10.41 17.82 -2.70
N PHE A 140 -10.98 16.68 -2.34
CA PHE A 140 -12.09 16.05 -3.07
C PHE A 140 -13.46 16.35 -2.44
N GLY A 141 -13.53 17.19 -1.40
CA GLY A 141 -14.76 17.44 -0.66
C GLY A 141 -15.23 16.24 0.16
N LEU A 142 -14.33 15.30 0.47
CA LEU A 142 -14.63 14.08 1.20
C LEU A 142 -14.14 14.20 2.65
N LYS A 143 -14.92 13.63 3.57
CA LYS A 143 -14.58 13.50 4.99
C LYS A 143 -14.94 12.09 5.46
N MET A 144 -14.26 11.60 6.48
CA MET A 144 -14.63 10.37 7.14
C MET A 144 -15.97 10.49 7.87
N GLY A 145 -16.73 9.41 7.85
CA GLY A 145 -18.03 9.28 8.51
C GLY A 145 -18.44 7.81 8.58
N LEU A 146 -19.53 7.54 9.28
CA LEU A 146 -20.12 6.21 9.36
C LEU A 146 -21.01 5.97 8.15
N ILE A 147 -20.92 4.77 7.58
CA ILE A 147 -21.83 4.27 6.55
C ILE A 147 -22.34 2.88 6.96
N PRO A 148 -23.52 2.46 6.48
CA PRO A 148 -23.96 1.08 6.65
C PRO A 148 -22.92 0.09 6.13
N VAL A 149 -22.66 -0.97 6.91
CA VAL A 149 -21.80 -2.09 6.48
C VAL A 149 -22.50 -2.91 5.39
N SER A 150 -23.83 -2.97 5.42
CA SER A 150 -24.61 -3.66 4.41
C SER A 150 -24.75 -2.81 3.15
N PRO A 151 -24.28 -3.27 1.97
CA PRO A 151 -24.46 -2.56 0.72
C PRO A 151 -25.94 -2.39 0.34
N SER A 152 -26.80 -3.34 0.70
CA SER A 152 -28.24 -3.24 0.41
C SER A 152 -28.90 -2.13 1.22
N LEU A 153 -28.55 -2.00 2.50
CA LEU A 153 -29.06 -0.91 3.35
C LEU A 153 -28.54 0.46 2.88
N LEU A 154 -27.26 0.54 2.47
CA LEU A 154 -26.72 1.76 1.88
C LEU A 154 -27.49 2.16 0.61
N ALA A 155 -27.77 1.21 -0.29
CA ALA A 155 -28.52 1.46 -1.52
C ALA A 155 -29.96 1.92 -1.24
N GLU A 156 -30.65 1.31 -0.27
CA GLU A 156 -32.00 1.68 0.15
C GLU A 156 -32.05 3.11 0.70
N ILE A 157 -31.10 3.49 1.56
CA ILE A 157 -31.00 4.85 2.13
C ILE A 157 -30.75 5.88 1.02
N LEU A 158 -29.88 5.57 0.05
CA LEU A 158 -29.56 6.49 -1.05
C LEU A 158 -30.70 6.62 -2.09
N ALA A 159 -31.50 5.56 -2.27
CA ALA A 159 -32.67 5.58 -3.15
C ALA A 159 -33.86 6.34 -2.54
N THR A 160 -33.96 6.32 -1.21
CA THR A 160 -34.97 7.07 -0.46
C THR A 160 -34.51 8.52 -0.34
N ALA A 161 -34.69 9.30 -1.41
CA ALA A 161 -34.38 10.73 -1.37
C ALA A 161 -35.08 11.39 -0.17
N PRO A 162 -34.39 12.21 0.66
CA PRO A 162 -35.09 13.02 1.63
C PRO A 162 -36.01 13.96 0.84
N ALA A 163 -37.29 13.98 1.19
CA ALA A 163 -38.21 14.99 0.69
C ALA A 163 -37.57 16.36 0.99
N SER A 164 -37.18 17.08 -0.05
CA SER A 164 -36.66 18.45 0.08
C SER A 164 -37.68 19.25 0.88
N ARG A 165 -37.26 19.72 2.06
CA ARG A 165 -38.05 20.58 2.94
C ARG A 165 -37.54 22.01 2.83
#